data_AF-A0AAW8CSK5-F1
#
_entry.id   AF-A0AAW8CSK5-F1
#
_cell.length_a   1.000
_cell.length_b   1.000
_cell.length_c   1.000
_cell.angle_alpha   90.00
_cell.angle_beta   90.00
_cell.angle_gamma   90.00
#
_symmetry.space_group_name_H-M   'P 1'
#
loop_
_entity.id
_entity.type
_entity.pdbx_description
1 polymer ?
#
loop_
_entity_poly.entity_id
_entity_poly.type
_entity_poly.pdbx_seq_one_letter_code
_entity_poly.pdbx_strand_id
1 'polypeptide(L)'
;MFDFFKKKKPPAAAAAPIETGPAVPLPLAGRKGHVGAIEAVTLDGTMYFFGFDFSSDLVLSPLIADIDLAARFASQHMTQRDGTHDEAYWRELAGYAVDGSELAAEIESRTFSTESLAAAIASLARVRREGTVEPGFAIEYHLRYLLGAAGGWEVPEEAGDEDADEWIDVISGNEPLAGGTTLTGIADRLQAHLNALVDAAPGNWATKFAVLKA
;
A
#
# COMPACT_ATOMS: atom_id res chain seq x y z
N MET A 1 69.14 -20.19 15.91
CA MET A 1 67.88 -20.79 15.46
C MET A 1 66.76 -19.90 16.00
N PHE A 2 66.30 -18.99 15.15
CA PHE A 2 65.01 -18.30 15.10
C PHE A 2 64.31 -17.77 16.38
N ASP A 3 64.43 -16.45 16.57
CA ASP A 3 63.51 -15.58 17.33
C ASP A 3 62.14 -15.51 16.63
N PHE A 4 61.06 -15.98 17.27
CA PHE A 4 59.70 -15.85 16.75
C PHE A 4 58.67 -15.62 17.86
N PHE A 5 58.71 -14.48 18.54
CA PHE A 5 57.52 -13.95 19.22
C PHE A 5 57.48 -12.41 19.20
N LYS A 6 57.05 -11.85 18.05
CA LYS A 6 56.37 -10.55 18.03
C LYS A 6 54.92 -10.79 17.60
N LYS A 7 54.00 -10.80 18.57
CA LYS A 7 52.56 -10.76 18.30
C LYS A 7 52.24 -9.46 17.58
N LYS A 8 51.91 -9.54 16.28
CA LYS A 8 51.33 -8.41 15.54
C LYS A 8 49.99 -8.08 16.19
N LYS A 9 49.81 -6.81 16.55
CA LYS A 9 48.52 -6.25 16.96
C LYS A 9 47.52 -6.47 15.81
N PRO A 10 46.29 -6.93 16.07
CA PRO A 10 45.28 -7.04 15.02
C PRO A 10 45.08 -5.66 14.38
N PRO A 11 44.88 -5.58 13.04
CA PRO A 11 44.57 -4.30 12.40
C PRO A 11 43.31 -3.72 13.05
N ALA A 12 43.28 -2.40 13.20
CA ALA A 12 42.10 -1.69 13.65
C ALA A 12 40.92 -2.07 12.75
N ALA A 13 39.75 -2.33 13.35
CA ALA A 13 38.52 -2.55 12.61
C ALA A 13 38.35 -1.43 11.59
N ALA A 14 38.18 -1.79 10.32
CA ALA A 14 37.83 -0.84 9.29
C ALA A 14 36.58 -0.09 9.76
N ALA A 15 36.61 1.24 9.67
CA ALA A 15 35.43 2.04 9.94
C ALA A 15 34.28 1.49 9.09
N ALA A 16 33.12 1.26 9.72
CA ALA A 16 31.91 0.89 9.01
C ALA A 16 31.70 1.89 7.85
N PRO A 17 31.32 1.43 6.65
CA PRO A 17 31.01 2.34 5.55
C PRO A 17 30.02 3.37 6.07
N ILE A 18 30.33 4.65 5.86
CA ILE A 18 29.36 5.71 6.08
C ILE A 18 28.29 5.46 5.01
N GLU A 19 27.11 4.97 5.40
CA GLU A 19 25.97 4.85 4.49
C GLU A 19 25.57 6.26 4.06
N THR A 20 26.06 6.70 2.89
CA THR A 20 25.75 8.01 2.30
C THR A 20 24.42 8.01 1.54
N GLY A 21 23.54 7.03 1.80
CA GLY A 21 22.25 6.87 1.14
C GLY A 21 21.10 7.54 1.90
N PRO A 22 19.91 7.66 1.28
CA PRO A 22 18.70 8.04 1.99
C PRO A 22 18.45 7.06 3.14
N ALA A 23 17.98 7.57 4.28
CA ALA A 23 17.66 6.75 5.43
C ALA A 23 16.55 5.74 5.08
N VAL A 24 16.74 4.49 5.48
CA VAL A 24 15.73 3.43 5.30
C VAL A 24 14.52 3.75 6.18
N PRO A 25 13.30 3.81 5.62
CA PRO A 25 12.11 4.11 6.41
C PRO A 25 11.81 2.96 7.37
N LEU A 26 11.18 3.28 8.50
CA LEU A 26 10.69 2.25 9.43
C LEU A 26 9.49 1.49 8.82
N PRO A 27 9.31 0.20 9.18
CA PRO A 27 8.09 -0.53 8.83
C PRO A 27 6.88 0.14 9.49
N LEU A 28 5.69 -0.11 8.94
CA LEU A 28 4.45 0.30 9.59
C LEU A 28 4.37 -0.33 10.99
N ALA A 29 3.66 0.33 11.91
CA ALA A 29 3.65 -0.07 13.31
C ALA A 29 3.25 -1.55 13.47
N GLY A 30 4.03 -2.32 14.25
CA GLY A 30 3.80 -3.74 14.44
C GLY A 30 4.18 -4.66 13.27
N ARG A 31 4.70 -4.13 12.14
CA ARG A 31 4.99 -4.92 10.92
C ARG A 31 6.45 -5.38 10.76
N LYS A 32 7.29 -5.21 11.77
CA LYS A 32 8.71 -5.59 11.70
C LYS A 32 8.87 -7.11 11.75
N GLY A 33 9.67 -7.65 10.84
CA GLY A 33 10.08 -9.07 10.83
C GLY A 33 9.08 -10.00 10.15
N HIS A 34 8.03 -9.47 9.51
CA HIS A 34 7.06 -10.29 8.78
C HIS A 34 7.71 -11.03 7.61
N VAL A 35 7.12 -12.18 7.25
CA VAL A 35 7.45 -12.90 6.02
C VAL A 35 6.67 -12.28 4.89
N GLY A 36 7.33 -11.72 3.89
CA GLY A 36 6.63 -10.99 2.84
C GLY A 36 7.39 -10.87 1.53
N ALA A 37 6.77 -10.27 0.53
CA ALA A 37 7.38 -9.91 -0.74
C ALA A 37 7.36 -8.39 -0.94
N ILE A 38 8.02 -7.93 -2.00
CA ILE A 38 7.93 -6.55 -2.47
C ILE A 38 6.89 -6.53 -3.59
N GLU A 39 5.93 -5.63 -3.48
CA GLU A 39 4.87 -5.35 -4.45
C GLU A 39 4.98 -3.90 -4.93
N ALA A 40 4.28 -3.54 -6.01
CA ALA A 40 4.35 -2.20 -6.58
C ALA A 40 3.01 -1.70 -7.12
N VAL A 41 2.80 -0.39 -6.97
CA VAL A 41 1.71 0.38 -7.60
C VAL A 41 2.27 1.60 -8.30
N THR A 42 1.58 2.07 -9.33
CA THR A 42 1.89 3.34 -10.00
C THR A 42 0.89 4.40 -9.57
N LEU A 43 1.36 5.56 -9.14
CA LEU A 43 0.53 6.73 -8.83
C LEU A 43 1.11 7.95 -9.56
N ASP A 44 0.30 8.60 -10.38
CA ASP A 44 0.69 9.78 -11.17
C ASP A 44 1.97 9.52 -12.00
N GLY A 45 2.07 8.32 -12.58
CA GLY A 45 3.22 7.87 -13.37
C GLY A 45 4.47 7.53 -12.55
N THR A 46 4.45 7.69 -11.22
CA THR A 46 5.54 7.26 -10.34
C THR A 46 5.25 5.88 -9.79
N MET A 47 6.18 4.94 -10.00
CA MET A 47 6.12 3.62 -9.39
C MET A 47 6.58 3.69 -7.92
N TYR A 48 5.79 3.11 -7.05
CA TYR A 48 6.08 2.96 -5.63
C TYR A 48 6.07 1.49 -5.26
N PHE A 49 7.09 1.09 -4.52
CA PHE A 49 7.25 -0.24 -3.96
C PHE A 49 6.78 -0.27 -2.51
N PHE A 50 6.30 -1.42 -2.07
CA PHE A 50 5.94 -1.66 -0.67
C PHE A 50 6.12 -3.13 -0.30
N GLY A 51 6.37 -3.41 0.98
CA GLY A 51 6.38 -4.77 1.50
C GLY A 51 4.96 -5.27 1.75
N PHE A 52 4.69 -6.54 1.45
CA PHE A 52 3.40 -7.19 1.67
C PHE A 52 3.56 -8.59 2.27
N ASP A 53 2.78 -8.91 3.32
CA ASP A 53 2.68 -10.24 3.90
C ASP A 53 1.36 -10.90 3.47
N PHE A 54 1.45 -11.85 2.53
CA PHE A 54 0.31 -12.59 2.01
C PHE A 54 -0.36 -13.52 3.02
N SER A 55 0.35 -13.92 4.07
CA SER A 55 -0.22 -14.83 5.08
C SER A 55 -1.09 -14.09 6.08
N SER A 56 -0.69 -12.88 6.44
CA SER A 56 -1.44 -12.03 7.36
C SER A 56 -2.32 -11.01 6.65
N ASP A 57 -2.21 -10.90 5.32
CA ASP A 57 -2.95 -10.00 4.44
C ASP A 57 -2.68 -8.51 4.74
N LEU A 58 -1.41 -8.13 4.82
CA LEU A 58 -0.99 -6.84 5.37
C LEU A 58 0.11 -6.16 4.57
N VAL A 59 -0.05 -4.85 4.38
CA VAL A 59 1.05 -3.98 3.92
C VAL A 59 2.01 -3.74 5.10
N LEU A 60 3.30 -3.81 4.81
CA LEU A 60 4.37 -3.79 5.80
C LEU A 60 5.14 -2.46 5.85
N SER A 61 5.10 -1.69 4.77
CA SER A 61 5.92 -0.49 4.60
C SER A 61 5.12 0.73 4.14
N PRO A 62 5.68 1.95 4.30
CA PRO A 62 5.30 3.08 3.46
C PRO A 62 5.52 2.79 1.97
N LEU A 63 4.96 3.63 1.10
CA LEU A 63 5.24 3.64 -0.34
C LEU A 63 6.63 4.23 -0.60
N ILE A 64 7.50 3.47 -1.27
CA ILE A 64 8.90 3.81 -1.53
C ILE A 64 9.13 3.97 -3.03
N ALA A 65 9.53 5.16 -3.49
CA ALA A 65 9.71 5.45 -4.92
C ALA A 65 11.07 5.04 -5.52
N ASP A 66 11.91 4.36 -4.73
CA ASP A 66 13.25 3.92 -5.12
C ASP A 66 13.37 2.42 -4.85
N ILE A 67 13.62 1.65 -5.92
CA ILE A 67 13.69 0.19 -5.88
C ILE A 67 14.87 -0.32 -5.03
N ASP A 68 16.01 0.37 -5.02
CA ASP A 68 17.17 0.01 -4.22
C ASP A 68 16.92 0.34 -2.75
N LEU A 69 16.14 1.39 -2.46
CA LEU A 69 15.68 1.71 -1.11
C LEU A 69 14.64 0.70 -0.61
N ALA A 70 13.75 0.21 -1.49
CA ALA A 70 12.79 -0.83 -1.15
C ALA A 70 13.47 -2.17 -0.84
N ALA A 71 14.50 -2.54 -1.60
CA ALA A 71 15.32 -3.72 -1.32
C ALA A 71 16.07 -3.59 0.03
N ARG A 72 16.63 -2.41 0.31
CA ARG A 72 17.22 -2.07 1.61
C ARG A 72 16.24 -2.18 2.76
N PHE A 73 15.04 -1.64 2.59
CA PHE A 73 13.96 -1.79 3.55
C PHE A 73 13.67 -3.27 3.86
N ALA A 74 13.47 -4.08 2.83
CA ALA A 74 13.13 -5.48 3.01
C ALA A 74 14.27 -6.28 3.68
N SER A 75 15.52 -6.04 3.28
CA SER A 75 16.71 -6.64 3.91
C SER A 75 16.80 -6.34 5.42
N GLN A 76 16.44 -5.13 5.84
CA GLN A 76 16.53 -4.71 7.24
C GLN A 76 15.32 -5.08 8.10
N HIS A 77 14.15 -5.26 7.49
CA HIS A 77 12.88 -5.28 8.21
C HIS A 77 11.96 -6.46 7.89
N MET A 78 12.25 -7.25 6.86
CA MET A 78 11.41 -8.36 6.42
C MET A 78 12.20 -9.67 6.38
N THR A 79 11.47 -10.77 6.25
CA THR A 79 12.02 -12.11 6.07
C THR A 79 11.34 -12.83 4.91
N GLN A 80 11.95 -13.90 4.44
CA GLN A 80 11.33 -14.92 3.59
C GLN A 80 11.05 -16.18 4.41
N ARG A 81 10.33 -17.13 3.82
CA ARG A 81 10.00 -18.41 4.46
C ARG A 81 11.23 -19.23 4.88
N ASP A 82 12.36 -19.01 4.21
CA ASP A 82 13.65 -19.65 4.46
C ASP A 82 14.62 -18.78 5.28
N GLY A 83 14.20 -17.59 5.71
CA GLY A 83 14.94 -16.74 6.65
C GLY A 83 15.23 -15.33 6.13
N THR A 84 16.29 -14.72 6.66
CA THR A 84 16.74 -13.38 6.28
C THR A 84 17.62 -13.44 5.03
N HIS A 85 17.46 -12.46 4.14
CA HIS A 85 18.26 -12.33 2.92
C HIS A 85 18.84 -10.92 2.79
N ASP A 86 19.89 -10.80 1.99
CA ASP A 86 20.58 -9.54 1.75
C ASP A 86 19.86 -8.64 0.73
N GLU A 87 20.37 -7.42 0.56
CA GLU A 87 19.78 -6.43 -0.34
C GLU A 87 19.78 -6.87 -1.81
N ALA A 88 20.77 -7.66 -2.24
CA ALA A 88 20.86 -8.10 -3.63
C ALA A 88 19.74 -9.07 -3.96
N TYR A 89 19.45 -10.00 -3.05
CA TYR A 89 18.30 -10.89 -3.14
C TYR A 89 16.98 -10.11 -3.21
N TRP A 90 16.77 -9.17 -2.28
CA TRP A 90 15.54 -8.38 -2.28
C TRP A 90 15.41 -7.47 -3.50
N ARG A 91 16.53 -7.02 -4.06
CA ARG A 91 16.56 -6.22 -5.29
C ARG A 91 16.13 -7.01 -6.52
N GLU A 92 16.44 -8.30 -6.57
CA GLU A 92 15.93 -9.21 -7.60
C GLU A 92 14.41 -9.36 -7.47
N LEU A 93 13.90 -9.61 -6.26
CA LEU A 93 12.45 -9.72 -6.01
C LEU A 93 11.70 -8.43 -6.34
N ALA A 94 12.26 -7.27 -5.98
CA ALA A 94 11.68 -5.99 -6.35
C ALA A 94 11.61 -5.79 -7.88
N GLY A 95 12.49 -6.45 -8.63
CA GLY A 95 12.43 -6.47 -10.09
C GLY A 95 11.18 -7.17 -10.62
N TYR A 96 10.77 -8.28 -10.00
CA TYR A 96 9.55 -8.98 -10.40
C TYR A 96 8.28 -8.15 -10.15
N ALA A 97 8.27 -7.32 -9.11
CA ALA A 97 7.16 -6.41 -8.81
C ALA A 97 6.93 -5.34 -9.90
N VAL A 98 7.97 -5.03 -10.70
CA VAL A 98 7.84 -4.14 -11.86
C VAL A 98 7.01 -4.83 -12.94
N ASP A 99 7.35 -6.08 -13.24
CA ASP A 99 6.76 -6.84 -14.35
C ASP A 99 5.34 -7.32 -14.04
N GLY A 100 5.07 -7.74 -12.80
CA GLY A 100 3.78 -8.28 -12.39
C GLY A 100 3.50 -8.09 -10.91
N SER A 101 2.32 -8.53 -10.49
CA SER A 101 1.91 -8.55 -9.09
C SER A 101 1.14 -9.83 -8.82
N GLU A 102 1.40 -10.43 -7.65
CA GLU A 102 0.61 -11.57 -7.16
C GLU A 102 -0.70 -11.10 -6.51
N LEU A 103 -0.88 -9.79 -6.29
CA LEU A 103 -2.10 -9.20 -5.75
C LEU A 103 -3.09 -8.75 -6.83
N ALA A 104 -2.59 -8.29 -7.97
CA ALA A 104 -3.39 -7.83 -9.09
C ALA A 104 -2.73 -8.19 -10.42
N ALA A 105 -3.40 -9.04 -11.20
CA ALA A 105 -2.88 -9.53 -12.48
C ALA A 105 -2.76 -8.41 -13.52
N GLU A 106 -3.75 -7.51 -13.58
CA GLU A 106 -3.83 -6.46 -14.58
C GLU A 106 -3.09 -5.19 -14.15
N ILE A 107 -2.41 -4.54 -15.09
CA ILE A 107 -1.61 -3.34 -14.81
C ILE A 107 -2.49 -2.13 -14.45
N GLU A 108 -3.69 -2.07 -15.02
CA GLU A 108 -4.68 -1.02 -14.79
C GLU A 108 -5.15 -1.02 -13.34
N SER A 109 -5.33 -2.20 -12.73
CA SER A 109 -5.73 -2.33 -11.31
C SER A 109 -4.65 -1.90 -10.32
N ARG A 110 -3.42 -1.69 -10.78
CA ARG A 110 -2.29 -1.18 -9.98
C ARG A 110 -1.76 0.17 -10.46
N THR A 111 -2.52 0.86 -11.32
CA THR A 111 -2.14 2.17 -11.87
C THR A 111 -3.22 3.19 -11.57
N PHE A 112 -2.87 4.19 -10.77
CA PHE A 112 -3.77 5.22 -10.29
C PHE A 112 -3.31 6.61 -10.74
N SER A 113 -4.25 7.54 -10.84
CA SER A 113 -3.97 8.96 -10.96
C SER A 113 -4.79 9.74 -9.95
N THR A 114 -4.18 10.73 -9.33
CA THR A 114 -4.85 11.66 -8.42
C THR A 114 -5.98 12.39 -9.15
N GLU A 115 -5.83 12.67 -10.45
CA GLU A 115 -6.86 13.28 -11.29
C GLU A 115 -8.11 12.41 -11.42
N SER A 116 -7.95 11.13 -11.78
CA SER A 116 -9.09 10.21 -11.92
C SER A 116 -9.78 9.95 -10.59
N LEU A 117 -9.00 9.84 -9.50
CA LEU A 117 -9.55 9.70 -8.16
C LEU A 117 -10.33 10.95 -7.73
N ALA A 118 -9.81 12.15 -8.00
CA ALA A 118 -10.52 13.40 -7.73
C ALA A 118 -11.83 13.50 -8.54
N ALA A 119 -11.82 13.09 -9.80
CA ALA A 119 -13.01 13.04 -10.64
C ALA A 119 -14.06 12.08 -10.08
N ALA A 120 -13.65 10.89 -9.63
CA ALA A 120 -14.53 9.93 -8.98
C ALA A 120 -15.17 10.51 -7.70
N ILE A 121 -14.38 11.15 -6.82
CA ILE A 121 -14.91 11.80 -5.62
C ILE A 121 -15.87 12.95 -5.96
N ALA A 122 -15.59 13.73 -7.00
CA ALA A 122 -16.50 14.78 -7.47
C ALA A 122 -17.83 14.20 -8.00
N SER A 123 -17.79 13.07 -8.71
CA SER A 123 -19.00 12.34 -9.13
C SER A 123 -19.75 11.76 -7.92
N LEU A 124 -19.07 11.17 -6.94
CA LEU A 124 -19.70 10.71 -5.70
C LEU A 124 -20.39 11.85 -4.95
N ALA A 125 -19.76 13.02 -4.85
CA ALA A 125 -20.37 14.21 -4.25
C ALA A 125 -21.62 14.69 -5.00
N ARG A 126 -21.67 14.53 -6.32
CA ARG A 126 -22.87 14.80 -7.13
C ARG A 126 -24.00 13.84 -6.77
N VAL A 127 -23.72 12.54 -6.71
CA VAL A 127 -24.69 11.50 -6.32
C VAL A 127 -25.27 11.79 -4.94
N ARG A 128 -24.44 12.18 -3.97
CA ARG A 128 -24.88 12.58 -2.62
C ARG A 128 -25.87 13.73 -2.67
N ARG A 129 -25.60 14.76 -3.48
CA ARG A 129 -26.44 15.96 -3.59
C ARG A 129 -27.73 15.73 -4.39
N GLU A 130 -27.66 14.97 -5.47
CA GLU A 130 -28.70 14.90 -6.49
C GLU A 130 -29.53 13.60 -6.40
N GLY A 131 -29.01 12.55 -5.76
CA GLY A 131 -29.70 11.28 -5.57
C GLY A 131 -29.93 10.50 -6.88
N THR A 132 -29.12 10.78 -7.90
CA THR A 132 -29.18 10.14 -9.23
C THR A 132 -28.00 9.19 -9.44
N VAL A 133 -28.23 8.08 -10.14
CA VAL A 133 -27.16 7.14 -10.51
C VAL A 133 -26.10 7.85 -11.38
N GLU A 134 -24.86 7.39 -11.26
CA GLU A 134 -23.71 7.88 -12.02
C GLU A 134 -23.14 6.71 -12.84
N PRO A 135 -23.61 6.50 -14.09
CA PRO A 135 -23.16 5.38 -14.92
C PRO A 135 -21.64 5.37 -15.09
N GLY A 136 -21.03 4.20 -14.88
CA GLY A 136 -19.57 4.03 -14.98
C GLY A 136 -18.79 4.57 -13.78
N PHE A 137 -19.47 4.99 -12.70
CA PHE A 137 -18.81 5.29 -11.43
C PHE A 137 -18.05 4.05 -10.93
N ALA A 138 -16.77 4.23 -10.62
CA ALA A 138 -15.92 3.18 -10.08
C ALA A 138 -14.83 3.79 -9.20
N ILE A 139 -14.45 3.05 -8.17
CA ILE A 139 -13.22 3.23 -7.40
C ILE A 139 -12.58 1.86 -7.30
N GLU A 140 -11.38 1.72 -7.87
CA GLU A 140 -10.70 0.45 -8.05
C GLU A 140 -10.66 -0.36 -6.75
N TYR A 141 -11.10 -1.62 -6.82
CA TYR A 141 -11.13 -2.54 -5.68
C TYR A 141 -9.73 -2.67 -5.07
N HIS A 142 -8.71 -2.86 -5.91
CA HIS A 142 -7.35 -3.08 -5.44
C HIS A 142 -6.81 -1.89 -4.63
N LEU A 143 -7.19 -0.65 -4.98
CA LEU A 143 -6.81 0.53 -4.18
C LEU A 143 -7.43 0.49 -2.77
N ARG A 144 -8.74 0.19 -2.69
CA ARG A 144 -9.45 0.08 -1.40
C ARG A 144 -8.88 -1.04 -0.54
N TYR A 145 -8.61 -2.19 -1.16
CA TYR A 145 -7.95 -3.34 -0.54
C TYR A 145 -6.57 -2.96 0.03
N LEU A 146 -5.71 -2.29 -0.72
CA LEU A 146 -4.38 -1.88 -0.24
C LEU A 146 -4.45 -0.88 0.93
N LEU A 147 -5.40 0.05 0.90
CA LEU A 147 -5.62 0.98 2.02
C LEU A 147 -6.10 0.25 3.28
N GLY A 148 -7.00 -0.72 3.12
CA GLY A 148 -7.44 -1.61 4.21
C GLY A 148 -6.27 -2.42 4.79
N ALA A 149 -5.49 -3.07 3.92
CA ALA A 149 -4.31 -3.83 4.32
C ALA A 149 -3.23 -2.96 4.99
N ALA A 150 -3.05 -1.71 4.57
CA ALA A 150 -2.15 -0.75 5.22
C ALA A 150 -2.67 -0.32 6.60
N GLY A 151 -3.98 -0.04 6.70
CA GLY A 151 -4.67 0.26 7.96
C GLY A 151 -4.80 -0.93 8.90
N GLY A 152 -4.44 -2.14 8.46
CA GLY A 152 -4.55 -3.35 9.26
C GLY A 152 -5.97 -3.88 9.42
N TRP A 153 -6.85 -3.54 8.48
CA TRP A 153 -8.28 -3.86 8.51
C TRP A 153 -9.04 -3.26 9.70
N GLU A 154 -8.46 -2.25 10.36
CA GLU A 154 -9.11 -1.46 11.39
C GLU A 154 -10.03 -0.41 10.74
N VAL A 155 -11.17 -0.85 10.22
CA VAL A 155 -12.22 0.05 9.75
C VAL A 155 -13.23 0.25 10.89
N PRO A 156 -13.62 1.50 11.22
CA PRO A 156 -14.64 1.75 12.25
C PRO A 156 -15.95 1.05 11.92
N GLU A 157 -16.63 0.50 12.93
CA GLU A 157 -17.93 -0.18 12.78
C GLU A 157 -18.98 0.73 12.12
N GLU A 158 -18.86 2.05 12.31
CA GLU A 158 -19.74 3.05 11.70
C GLU A 158 -19.60 3.17 10.18
N ALA A 159 -18.48 2.69 9.62
CA ALA A 159 -18.30 2.59 8.17
C ALA A 159 -18.99 1.35 7.57
N GLY A 160 -19.59 0.48 8.40
CA GLY A 160 -20.39 -0.68 7.99
C GLY A 160 -19.56 -1.91 7.57
N ASP A 161 -20.17 -3.08 7.74
CA ASP A 161 -19.65 -4.38 7.26
C ASP A 161 -20.13 -4.72 5.83
N GLU A 162 -20.97 -3.86 5.24
CA GLU A 162 -21.49 -4.01 3.88
C GLU A 162 -20.37 -3.76 2.85
N ASP A 163 -20.39 -4.52 1.76
CA ASP A 163 -19.33 -4.48 0.75
C ASP A 163 -19.40 -3.18 -0.06
N ALA A 164 -18.31 -2.42 -0.06
CA ALA A 164 -18.19 -1.20 -0.84
C ALA A 164 -18.38 -1.44 -2.36
N ASP A 165 -18.17 -2.67 -2.84
CA ASP A 165 -18.48 -3.07 -4.22
C ASP A 165 -19.99 -2.99 -4.49
N GLU A 166 -20.84 -3.49 -3.60
CA GLU A 166 -22.30 -3.42 -3.73
C GLU A 166 -22.76 -1.95 -3.78
N TRP A 167 -22.18 -1.09 -2.94
CA TRP A 167 -22.49 0.33 -2.98
C TRP A 167 -22.08 1.00 -4.29
N ILE A 168 -20.90 0.66 -4.82
CA ILE A 168 -20.43 1.17 -6.12
C ILE A 168 -21.34 0.68 -7.24
N ASP A 169 -21.81 -0.57 -7.22
CA ASP A 169 -22.71 -1.12 -8.22
C ASP A 169 -24.11 -0.48 -8.17
N VAL A 170 -24.63 -0.16 -6.98
CA VAL A 170 -25.87 0.61 -6.86
C VAL A 170 -25.69 2.05 -7.34
N ILE A 171 -24.57 2.70 -7.01
CA ILE A 171 -24.27 4.08 -7.46
C ILE A 171 -24.14 4.15 -8.98
N SER A 172 -23.47 3.16 -9.58
CA SER A 172 -23.30 3.08 -11.03
C SER A 172 -24.58 2.68 -11.78
N GLY A 173 -25.60 2.20 -11.06
CA GLY A 173 -26.85 1.70 -11.62
C GLY A 173 -26.76 0.29 -12.19
N ASN A 174 -25.69 -0.44 -11.88
CA ASN A 174 -25.54 -1.86 -12.22
C ASN A 174 -26.43 -2.74 -11.35
N GLU A 175 -26.67 -2.32 -10.10
CA GLU A 175 -27.57 -2.99 -9.17
C GLU A 175 -28.77 -2.13 -8.74
N PRO A 176 -29.93 -2.76 -8.46
CA PRO A 176 -31.10 -2.04 -8.03
C PRO A 176 -30.93 -1.53 -6.59
N LEU A 177 -31.45 -0.32 -6.34
CA LEU A 177 -31.54 0.22 -4.99
C LEU A 177 -32.45 -0.65 -4.11
N ALA A 178 -31.94 -1.13 -2.98
CA ALA A 178 -32.71 -1.90 -2.01
C ALA A 178 -33.87 -1.08 -1.40
N GLY A 179 -34.94 -1.77 -1.02
CA GLY A 179 -36.11 -1.11 -0.42
C GLY A 179 -35.77 -0.42 0.90
N GLY A 180 -36.09 0.87 1.02
CA GLY A 180 -35.88 1.65 2.25
C GLY A 180 -34.53 2.33 2.37
N THR A 181 -33.63 2.18 1.38
CA THR A 181 -32.40 2.97 1.28
C THR A 181 -32.56 4.10 0.26
N THR A 182 -31.65 5.07 0.29
CA THR A 182 -31.57 6.14 -0.71
C THR A 182 -30.19 6.14 -1.32
N LEU A 183 -30.09 6.57 -2.58
CA LEU A 183 -28.81 6.67 -3.25
C LEU A 183 -27.86 7.66 -2.56
N THR A 184 -28.40 8.78 -2.07
CA THR A 184 -27.67 9.71 -1.20
C THR A 184 -27.09 9.00 0.02
N GLY A 185 -27.88 8.17 0.70
CA GLY A 185 -27.43 7.44 1.89
C GLY A 185 -26.33 6.43 1.59
N ILE A 186 -26.44 5.69 0.48
CA ILE A 186 -25.38 4.78 0.03
C ILE A 186 -24.10 5.56 -0.32
N ALA A 187 -24.23 6.68 -1.03
CA ALA A 187 -23.10 7.52 -1.39
C ALA A 187 -22.42 8.18 -0.17
N ASP A 188 -23.19 8.55 0.86
CA ASP A 188 -22.65 9.04 2.14
C ASP A 188 -21.87 7.93 2.86
N ARG A 189 -22.37 6.69 2.88
CA ARG A 189 -21.66 5.53 3.47
C ARG A 189 -20.36 5.23 2.74
N LEU A 190 -20.39 5.18 1.40
CA LEU A 190 -19.19 4.97 0.61
C LEU A 190 -18.15 6.07 0.87
N GLN A 191 -18.55 7.35 0.94
CA GLN A 191 -17.62 8.42 1.27
C GLN A 191 -17.04 8.28 2.68
N ALA A 192 -17.86 7.90 3.68
CA ALA A 192 -17.39 7.67 5.04
C ALA A 192 -16.39 6.50 5.10
N HIS A 193 -16.65 5.42 4.37
CA HIS A 193 -15.76 4.27 4.24
C HIS A 193 -14.42 4.66 3.61
N LEU A 194 -14.42 5.42 2.52
CA LEU A 194 -13.18 5.92 1.89
C LEU A 194 -12.40 6.83 2.85
N ASN A 195 -13.09 7.71 3.59
CA ASN A 195 -12.46 8.56 4.60
C ASN A 195 -11.77 7.70 5.68
N ALA A 196 -12.45 6.66 6.17
CA ALA A 196 -11.92 5.75 7.17
C ALA A 196 -10.70 4.97 6.67
N LEU A 197 -10.74 4.42 5.45
CA LEU A 197 -9.59 3.73 4.85
C LEU A 197 -8.36 4.64 4.77
N VAL A 198 -8.54 5.89 4.33
CA VAL A 198 -7.42 6.84 4.24
C VAL A 198 -6.91 7.23 5.62
N ASP A 199 -7.81 7.44 6.60
CA ASP A 199 -7.42 7.85 7.96
C ASP A 199 -6.71 6.74 8.74
N ALA A 200 -7.08 5.48 8.50
CA ALA A 200 -6.42 4.33 9.12
C ALA A 200 -5.05 4.03 8.50
N ALA A 201 -4.83 4.35 7.22
CA ALA A 201 -3.62 3.97 6.48
C ALA A 201 -2.37 4.74 6.96
N PRO A 202 -1.40 4.09 7.64
CA PRO A 202 -0.27 4.76 8.27
C PRO A 202 0.86 5.07 7.27
N GLY A 203 1.93 5.68 7.76
CA GLY A 203 3.06 6.08 6.93
C GLY A 203 2.68 7.20 5.97
N ASN A 204 3.04 7.08 4.69
CA ASN A 204 2.71 8.06 3.66
C ASN A 204 1.47 7.68 2.82
N TRP A 205 0.81 6.55 3.10
CA TRP A 205 -0.37 6.09 2.36
C TRP A 205 -1.52 7.10 2.44
N ALA A 206 -1.90 7.53 3.65
CA ALA A 206 -2.93 8.54 3.86
C ALA A 206 -2.65 9.84 3.08
N THR A 207 -1.38 10.27 3.06
CA THR A 207 -0.98 11.51 2.37
C THR A 207 -1.04 11.35 0.85
N LYS A 208 -0.62 10.19 0.31
CA LYS A 208 -0.62 9.92 -1.14
C LYS A 208 -2.03 9.77 -1.69
N PHE A 209 -2.95 9.23 -0.91
CA PHE A 209 -4.35 9.01 -1.32
C PHE A 209 -5.34 9.94 -0.63
N ALA A 210 -4.87 11.06 -0.09
CA ALA A 210 -5.71 12.07 0.58
C ALA A 210 -6.84 12.62 -0.31
N VAL A 211 -6.67 12.53 -1.63
CA VAL A 211 -7.67 12.93 -2.63
C VAL A 211 -8.99 12.16 -2.51
N LEU A 212 -8.98 10.96 -1.94
CA LEU A 212 -10.18 10.16 -1.71
C LEU A 212 -11.07 10.74 -0.59
N LYS A 213 -10.55 11.68 0.21
CA LYS A 213 -11.29 12.28 1.30
C LYS A 213 -12.17 13.45 0.84
N ALA A 214 -13.36 13.55 1.43
CA ALA A 214 -14.25 14.70 1.31
C ALA A 214 -14.92 15.05 2.64
#